data_AF-A0AAD0M690-F1
#
_entry.id   AF-A0AAD0M690-F1
#
_cell.length_a   1.000
_cell.length_b   1.000
_cell.length_c   1.000
_cell.angle_alpha   90.00
_cell.angle_beta   90.00
_cell.angle_gamma   90.00
#
_symmetry.space_group_name_H-M   'P 1'
#
loop_
_entity.id
_entity.type
_entity.pdbx_description
1 polymer ?
#
loop_
_entity_poly.entity_id
_entity_poly.type
_entity_poly.pdbx_seq_one_letter_code
_entity_poly.pdbx_strand_id
1 'polypeptide(L)'
;MFPSNEIESFYQEFKRGAWVCSDLIAIAPLCEAWILSLDDLTPSGFTHLPLNPEPSQPRYSADRMLFAMSLALSIPSERTGEIFSKHFQYMQDFSRDIGGRILEMGVRLNVSTDHSPIDVLKAFKCIEQDAVFVACRCYAVDPRELRQDAFIWDDLDVFLKTLPTASKDARDITLSMIASVHEPEGTAIYQHFVNTQKDEANLFRAKIYNLRHRLLGDYTRDIGWIIERGEKFATLIPGKFAEFRAVPLEPALEVFNKPSFADKLHQDIEHLIKNFFHRTDEALRNTANANQADIASRAFMDAGVSPETIITLAVLNRSAEDPVVGLPLAMGEYAAMGHIDQDFYAEVYRRYLADFTPAQIIDKCFREETFQAAYKLTGNKEILAACNGRVRDTCFGNDLGL
;
A
#
# COMPACT_ATOMS: atom_id res chain seq x y z
N MET A 1 10.75 -27.84 35.02
CA MET A 1 11.36 -28.71 34.00
C MET A 1 10.26 -29.11 33.03
N PHE A 2 10.55 -29.21 31.73
CA PHE A 2 9.60 -29.73 30.75
C PHE A 2 9.30 -31.22 31.00
N PRO A 3 8.14 -31.74 30.56
CA PRO A 3 7.82 -33.16 30.71
C PRO A 3 8.58 -34.06 29.72
N SER A 4 9.20 -33.49 28.68
CA SER A 4 10.07 -34.20 27.74
C SER A 4 11.53 -33.77 27.97
N ASN A 5 12.42 -34.76 28.02
CA ASN A 5 13.86 -34.54 28.16
C ASN A 5 14.44 -33.86 26.92
N GLU A 6 13.86 -34.12 25.75
CA GLU A 6 14.21 -33.50 24.48
C GLU A 6 13.92 -31.99 24.52
N ILE A 7 12.72 -31.58 24.98
CA ILE A 7 12.38 -30.17 25.15
C ILE A 7 13.29 -29.50 26.19
N GLU A 8 13.54 -30.14 27.33
CA GLU A 8 14.40 -29.56 28.37
C GLU A 8 15.86 -29.43 27.91
N SER A 9 16.41 -30.43 27.20
CA SER A 9 17.76 -30.36 26.65
C SER A 9 17.89 -29.19 25.68
N PHE A 10 16.95 -29.08 24.74
CA PHE A 10 16.95 -28.02 23.75
C PHE A 10 16.75 -26.63 24.38
N TYR A 11 15.92 -26.52 25.43
CA TYR A 11 15.78 -25.26 26.19
C TYR A 11 17.07 -24.83 26.89
N GLN A 12 17.85 -25.76 27.44
CA GLN A 12 19.14 -25.43 28.07
C GLN A 12 20.17 -25.00 27.02
N GLU A 13 20.17 -25.62 25.83
CA GLU A 13 20.99 -25.21 24.69
C GLU A 13 20.57 -23.84 24.15
N PHE A 14 19.26 -23.59 24.07
CA PHE A 14 18.70 -22.28 23.71
C PHE A 14 19.23 -21.19 24.63
N LYS A 15 19.18 -21.40 25.94
CA LYS A 15 19.71 -20.45 26.94
C LYS A 15 21.21 -20.20 26.84
N ARG A 16 21.96 -21.18 26.34
CA ARG A 16 23.41 -21.06 26.11
C ARG A 16 23.75 -20.50 24.73
N GLY A 17 22.74 -20.28 23.88
CA GLY A 17 22.91 -19.83 22.50
C GLY A 17 23.53 -20.87 21.56
N ALA A 18 23.58 -22.15 21.97
CA ALA A 18 24.34 -23.23 21.31
C ALA A 18 23.48 -24.19 20.46
N TRP A 19 22.29 -23.76 20.06
CA TRP A 19 21.31 -24.58 19.35
C TRP A 19 21.43 -24.48 17.82
N VAL A 20 21.00 -25.52 17.10
CA VAL A 20 20.96 -25.58 15.63
C VAL A 20 19.53 -25.73 15.09
N CYS A 21 19.33 -25.34 13.83
CA CYS A 21 17.99 -25.19 13.26
C CYS A 21 17.26 -26.51 12.98
N SER A 22 17.98 -27.60 12.72
CA SER A 22 17.39 -28.94 12.60
C SER A 22 16.64 -29.37 13.86
N ASP A 23 17.16 -28.99 15.01
CA ASP A 23 16.61 -29.37 16.31
C ASP A 23 15.33 -28.60 16.59
N LEU A 24 15.25 -27.33 16.16
CA LEU A 24 14.02 -26.53 16.26
C LEU A 24 12.84 -27.20 15.55
N ILE A 25 13.05 -27.72 14.33
CA ILE A 25 12.01 -28.40 13.53
C ILE A 25 11.51 -29.65 14.25
N ALA A 26 12.40 -30.39 14.92
CA ALA A 26 12.05 -31.60 15.66
C ALA A 26 11.35 -31.32 17.00
N ILE A 27 11.72 -30.23 17.68
CA ILE A 27 11.21 -29.90 19.02
C ILE A 27 9.91 -29.10 18.97
N ALA A 28 9.68 -28.28 17.93
CA ALA A 28 8.45 -27.48 17.82
C ALA A 28 7.15 -28.29 17.92
N PRO A 29 6.98 -29.47 17.25
CA PRO A 29 5.79 -30.30 17.42
C PRO A 29 5.63 -30.86 18.84
N LEU A 30 6.73 -31.14 19.54
CA LEU A 30 6.68 -31.61 20.94
C LEU A 30 6.21 -30.48 21.87
N CYS A 31 6.66 -29.25 21.63
CA CYS A 31 6.17 -28.07 22.34
C CYS A 31 4.68 -27.82 22.07
N GLU A 32 4.22 -27.91 20.82
CA GLU A 32 2.80 -27.81 20.47
C GLU A 32 1.96 -28.85 21.21
N ALA A 33 2.34 -30.14 21.15
CA ALA A 33 1.63 -31.21 21.83
C ALA A 33 1.56 -30.98 23.35
N TRP A 34 2.67 -30.53 23.94
CA TRP A 34 2.71 -30.20 25.36
C TRP A 34 1.78 -29.03 25.70
N ILE A 35 1.84 -27.91 24.98
CA ILE A 35 0.99 -26.73 25.22
C ILE A 35 -0.49 -27.08 25.12
N LEU A 36 -0.86 -27.89 24.11
CA LEU A 36 -2.25 -28.32 23.91
C LEU A 36 -2.72 -29.32 24.97
N SER A 37 -1.81 -30.00 25.68
CA SER A 37 -2.14 -30.85 26.82
C SER A 37 -2.46 -30.08 28.11
N LEU A 38 -2.04 -28.81 28.22
CA LEU A 38 -2.28 -27.99 29.41
C LEU A 38 -3.69 -27.41 29.42
N ASP A 39 -4.35 -27.39 30.58
CA ASP A 39 -5.59 -26.64 30.77
C ASP A 39 -5.36 -25.13 30.60
N ASP A 40 -6.45 -24.38 30.36
CA ASP A 40 -6.39 -22.94 30.03
C ASP A 40 -5.50 -22.14 31.00
N LEU A 41 -4.49 -21.48 30.43
CA LEU A 41 -3.45 -20.78 31.17
C LEU A 41 -3.95 -19.39 31.60
N THR A 42 -4.64 -19.33 32.74
CA THR A 42 -5.05 -18.02 33.30
C THR A 42 -3.83 -17.23 33.82
N PRO A 43 -3.69 -15.93 33.48
CA PRO A 43 -2.55 -15.10 33.89
C PRO A 43 -2.35 -14.97 35.40
N SER A 44 -3.44 -15.05 36.17
CA SER A 44 -3.46 -14.97 37.64
C SER A 44 -2.75 -16.14 38.33
N GLY A 45 -2.55 -17.27 37.64
CA GLY A 45 -1.76 -18.40 38.15
C GLY A 45 -0.24 -18.14 38.17
N PHE A 46 0.25 -17.10 37.50
CA PHE A 46 1.69 -16.80 37.38
C PHE A 46 2.16 -15.60 38.23
N THR A 47 1.28 -14.67 38.58
CA THR A 47 1.61 -13.48 39.40
C THR A 47 1.51 -13.70 40.90
N HIS A 48 0.77 -14.72 41.35
CA HIS A 48 0.81 -15.18 42.74
C HIS A 48 1.48 -16.56 42.77
N LEU A 49 2.80 -16.58 42.85
CA LEU A 49 3.51 -17.73 43.42
C LEU A 49 3.39 -17.61 44.95
N PRO A 50 2.44 -18.29 45.65
CA PRO A 50 2.58 -18.43 47.08
C PRO A 50 3.92 -19.11 47.36
N LEU A 51 4.63 -18.59 48.37
CA LEU A 51 5.94 -19.06 48.81
C LEU A 51 5.98 -20.58 49.10
N ASN A 52 4.81 -21.22 49.28
CA ASN A 52 4.64 -22.67 49.34
C ASN A 52 3.39 -23.12 48.55
N PRO A 53 3.53 -23.82 47.41
CA PRO A 53 2.43 -24.54 46.75
C PRO A 53 2.18 -25.94 47.30
N GLU A 54 0.98 -26.44 47.06
CA GLU A 54 0.71 -27.88 47.10
C GLU A 54 1.42 -28.63 45.95
N PRO A 55 1.92 -29.86 46.20
CA PRO A 55 2.71 -30.66 45.26
C PRO A 55 1.93 -31.20 44.04
N SER A 56 0.63 -30.98 43.96
CA SER A 56 -0.25 -31.50 42.90
C SER A 56 -0.36 -30.60 41.67
N GLN A 57 0.14 -29.36 41.72
CA GLN A 57 0.11 -28.45 40.58
C GLN A 57 1.48 -28.33 39.90
N PRO A 58 1.61 -28.69 38.61
CA PRO A 58 2.86 -28.49 37.89
C PRO A 58 3.11 -26.98 37.68
N ARG A 59 4.00 -26.41 38.49
CA ARG A 59 4.48 -25.03 38.33
C ARG A 59 5.51 -24.96 37.21
N TYR A 60 5.18 -24.30 36.11
CA TYR A 60 6.13 -23.95 35.05
C TYR A 60 6.56 -22.48 35.21
N SER A 61 7.85 -22.18 35.01
CA SER A 61 8.32 -20.78 34.99
C SER A 61 7.76 -20.08 33.76
N ALA A 62 7.33 -18.81 33.87
CA ALA A 62 6.84 -18.01 32.75
C ALA A 62 7.77 -18.07 31.52
N ASP A 63 9.09 -18.02 31.76
CA ASP A 63 10.13 -18.16 30.73
C ASP A 63 10.09 -19.47 29.91
N ARG A 64 9.65 -20.59 30.52
CA ARG A 64 9.49 -21.89 29.84
C ARG A 64 8.24 -21.92 28.98
N MET A 65 7.16 -21.31 29.47
CA MET A 65 5.93 -21.20 28.70
C MET A 65 6.14 -20.34 27.46
N LEU A 66 6.76 -19.16 27.65
CA LEU A 66 7.17 -18.28 26.55
C LEU A 66 8.05 -19.01 25.54
N PHE A 67 9.06 -19.75 26.02
CA PHE A 67 9.93 -20.52 25.14
C PHE A 67 9.17 -21.55 24.29
N ALA A 68 8.34 -22.38 24.92
CA ALA A 68 7.61 -23.42 24.20
C ALA A 68 6.61 -22.84 23.21
N MET A 69 5.88 -21.77 23.60
CA MET A 69 4.93 -21.10 22.72
C MET A 69 5.64 -20.48 21.51
N SER A 70 6.72 -19.75 21.72
CA SER A 70 7.52 -19.20 20.62
C SER A 70 8.06 -20.28 19.69
N LEU A 71 8.50 -21.43 20.23
CA LEU A 71 9.00 -22.54 19.43
C LEU A 71 7.90 -23.21 18.60
N ALA A 72 6.74 -23.49 19.21
CA ALA A 72 5.59 -24.08 18.51
C ALA A 72 5.12 -23.17 17.38
N LEU A 73 5.04 -21.86 17.62
CA LEU A 73 4.62 -20.88 16.62
C LEU A 73 5.67 -20.62 15.53
N SER A 74 6.96 -20.87 15.80
CA SER A 74 8.01 -20.75 14.78
C SER A 74 7.86 -21.78 13.65
N ILE A 75 7.12 -22.88 13.87
CA ILE A 75 6.82 -23.89 12.85
C ILE A 75 5.30 -24.12 12.81
N PRO A 76 4.53 -23.23 12.14
CA PRO A 76 3.07 -23.33 12.13
C PRO A 76 2.55 -24.65 11.54
N SER A 77 1.56 -25.22 12.24
CA SER A 77 0.86 -26.45 11.91
C SER A 77 -0.65 -26.20 11.75
N GLU A 78 -1.41 -27.22 11.34
CA GLU A 78 -2.87 -27.15 11.28
C GLU A 78 -3.51 -26.91 12.67
N ARG A 79 -2.79 -27.26 13.75
CA ARG A 79 -3.25 -27.13 15.14
C ARG A 79 -2.84 -25.81 15.77
N THR A 80 -2.12 -24.94 15.05
CA THR A 80 -1.73 -23.62 15.55
C THR A 80 -2.95 -22.79 15.98
N GLY A 81 -4.09 -22.94 15.28
CA GLY A 81 -5.37 -22.35 15.69
C GLY A 81 -5.82 -22.76 17.09
N GLU A 82 -5.73 -24.05 17.42
CA GLU A 82 -6.11 -24.58 18.74
C GLU A 82 -5.30 -23.93 19.87
N ILE A 83 -4.01 -23.63 19.63
CA ILE A 83 -3.17 -22.95 20.62
C ILE A 83 -3.71 -21.55 20.92
N PHE A 84 -4.05 -20.78 19.87
CA PHE A 84 -4.61 -19.44 20.02
C PHE A 84 -5.97 -19.46 20.70
N SER A 85 -6.85 -20.38 20.32
CA SER A 85 -8.18 -20.49 20.95
C SER A 85 -8.10 -20.92 22.41
N LYS A 86 -7.24 -21.90 22.74
CA LYS A 86 -7.13 -22.47 24.08
C LYS A 86 -6.44 -21.53 25.07
N HIS A 87 -5.45 -20.77 24.61
CA HIS A 87 -4.59 -19.93 25.46
C HIS A 87 -4.66 -18.45 25.09
N PHE A 88 -5.80 -18.00 24.57
CA PHE A 88 -5.98 -16.65 24.02
C PHE A 88 -5.53 -15.54 24.98
N GLN A 89 -5.96 -15.61 26.25
CA GLN A 89 -5.65 -14.57 27.24
C GLN A 89 -4.14 -14.51 27.52
N TYR A 90 -3.48 -15.67 27.67
CA TYR A 90 -2.04 -15.73 27.84
C TYR A 90 -1.31 -15.14 26.63
N MET A 91 -1.72 -15.53 25.42
CA MET A 91 -1.16 -15.01 24.18
C MET A 91 -1.36 -13.49 24.07
N GLN A 92 -2.50 -12.97 24.51
CA GLN A 92 -2.79 -11.54 24.52
C GLN A 92 -1.82 -10.77 25.43
N ASP A 93 -1.65 -11.24 26.66
CA ASP A 93 -0.84 -10.59 27.70
C ASP A 93 0.67 -10.66 27.39
N PHE A 94 1.13 -11.78 26.83
CA PHE A 94 2.55 -12.05 26.56
C PHE A 94 2.94 -11.93 25.07
N SER A 95 2.03 -11.47 24.22
CA SER A 95 2.23 -11.41 22.75
C SER A 95 3.55 -10.78 22.31
N ARG A 96 3.99 -9.70 22.99
CA ARG A 96 5.25 -9.00 22.66
C ARG A 96 6.49 -9.83 23.01
N ASP A 97 6.47 -10.52 24.15
CA ASP A 97 7.59 -11.37 24.57
C ASP A 97 7.71 -12.61 23.67
N ILE A 98 6.55 -13.16 23.26
CA ILE A 98 6.47 -14.26 22.29
C ILE A 98 7.04 -13.81 20.94
N GLY A 99 6.63 -12.63 20.45
CA GLY A 99 7.12 -12.05 19.20
C GLY A 99 8.61 -11.72 19.21
N GLY A 100 9.14 -11.20 20.32
CA GLY A 100 10.57 -10.96 20.48
C GLY A 100 11.40 -12.25 20.32
N ARG A 101 10.92 -13.38 20.86
CA ARG A 101 11.59 -14.67 20.74
C ARG A 101 11.45 -15.29 19.35
N ILE A 102 10.29 -15.20 18.73
CA ILE A 102 10.10 -15.66 17.34
C ILE A 102 11.01 -14.88 16.40
N LEU A 103 11.19 -13.58 16.63
CA LEU A 103 12.14 -12.77 15.88
C LEU A 103 13.58 -13.26 16.07
N GLU A 104 14.01 -13.51 17.31
CA GLU A 104 15.35 -14.05 17.63
C GLU A 104 15.59 -15.40 16.94
N MET A 105 14.60 -16.30 17.00
CA MET A 105 14.66 -17.61 16.34
C MET A 105 14.69 -17.47 14.81
N GLY A 106 13.85 -16.61 14.25
CA GLY A 106 13.74 -16.34 12.82
C GLY A 106 15.03 -15.78 12.21
N VAL A 107 15.76 -14.91 12.92
CA VAL A 107 17.06 -14.40 12.48
C VAL A 107 18.06 -15.54 12.26
N ARG A 108 18.12 -16.52 13.17
CA ARG A 108 19.05 -17.66 13.06
C ARG A 108 18.62 -18.69 12.00
N LEU A 109 17.32 -18.89 11.84
CA LEU A 109 16.76 -19.76 10.80
C LEU A 109 17.07 -19.22 9.39
N ASN A 110 16.96 -17.90 9.20
CA ASN A 110 17.28 -17.24 7.93
C ASN A 110 18.78 -17.29 7.54
N VAL A 111 19.68 -17.48 8.50
CA VAL A 111 21.14 -17.57 8.24
C VAL A 111 21.56 -18.99 7.84
N SER A 112 20.76 -19.99 8.20
CA SER A 112 21.12 -21.42 8.08
C SER A 112 20.36 -22.16 6.98
N THR A 113 19.33 -21.56 6.41
CA THR A 113 18.52 -22.15 5.34
C THR A 113 18.28 -21.10 4.24
N ASP A 114 18.43 -21.48 2.98
CA ASP A 114 18.13 -20.60 1.82
C ASP A 114 16.63 -20.23 1.72
N HIS A 115 15.78 -20.82 2.55
CA HIS A 115 14.35 -20.57 2.64
C HIS A 115 13.96 -20.32 4.11
N SER A 116 13.34 -19.19 4.41
CA SER A 116 12.81 -18.91 5.75
C SER A 116 11.72 -19.94 6.11
N PRO A 117 11.87 -20.72 7.19
CA PRO A 117 10.90 -21.76 7.53
C PRO A 117 9.64 -21.23 8.22
N ILE A 118 9.63 -19.95 8.63
CA ILE A 118 8.47 -19.34 9.30
C ILE A 118 7.54 -18.71 8.24
N ASP A 119 6.71 -19.54 7.60
CA ASP A 119 5.59 -19.02 6.79
C ASP A 119 4.46 -18.59 7.73
N VAL A 120 4.48 -17.31 8.11
CA VAL A 120 3.51 -16.72 9.02
C VAL A 120 2.09 -16.82 8.45
N LEU A 121 1.91 -16.61 7.15
CA LEU A 121 0.59 -16.66 6.51
C LEU A 121 -0.04 -18.06 6.61
N LYS A 122 0.75 -19.14 6.64
CA LYS A 122 0.25 -20.50 6.92
C LYS A 122 -0.42 -20.59 8.29
N ALA A 123 0.11 -19.94 9.32
CA ALA A 123 -0.51 -19.92 10.64
C ALA A 123 -1.90 -19.26 10.60
N PHE A 124 -2.03 -18.15 9.88
CA PHE A 124 -3.27 -17.36 9.83
C PHE A 124 -4.44 -18.08 9.13
N LYS A 125 -4.17 -19.08 8.28
CA LYS A 125 -5.21 -19.96 7.73
C LYS A 125 -6.00 -20.70 8.81
N CYS A 126 -5.31 -21.11 9.87
CA CYS A 126 -5.90 -21.90 10.96
C CYS A 126 -6.33 -21.05 12.16
N ILE A 127 -6.08 -19.74 12.15
CA ILE A 127 -6.41 -18.83 13.25
C ILE A 127 -7.78 -18.19 13.00
N GLU A 128 -8.61 -18.17 14.05
CA GLU A 128 -9.91 -17.51 14.06
C GLU A 128 -9.78 -15.98 14.01
N GLN A 129 -10.80 -15.30 13.47
CA GLN A 129 -10.75 -13.86 13.19
C GLN A 129 -10.48 -13.00 14.45
N ASP A 130 -11.02 -13.39 15.60
CA ASP A 130 -10.85 -12.71 16.88
C ASP A 130 -9.40 -12.76 17.40
N ALA A 131 -8.66 -13.81 17.03
CA ALA A 131 -7.26 -14.02 17.40
C ALA A 131 -6.24 -13.40 16.44
N VAL A 132 -6.66 -12.91 15.26
CA VAL A 132 -5.74 -12.37 14.23
C VAL A 132 -4.82 -11.28 14.79
N PHE A 133 -5.35 -10.27 15.48
CA PHE A 133 -4.52 -9.16 15.98
C PHE A 133 -3.59 -9.56 17.14
N VAL A 134 -3.96 -10.58 17.92
CA VAL A 134 -3.08 -11.17 18.92
C VAL A 134 -1.97 -11.96 18.22
N ALA A 135 -2.32 -12.75 17.22
CA ALA A 135 -1.38 -13.49 16.39
C ALA A 135 -0.38 -12.58 15.68
N CYS A 136 -0.81 -11.46 15.08
CA CYS A 136 0.10 -10.49 14.46
C CYS A 136 1.18 -10.01 15.44
N ARG A 137 0.80 -9.73 16.69
CA ARG A 137 1.76 -9.33 17.74
C ARG A 137 2.69 -10.47 18.13
N CYS A 138 2.16 -11.70 18.24
CA CYS A 138 2.96 -12.89 18.52
C CYS A 138 3.94 -13.20 17.40
N TYR A 139 3.59 -12.96 16.13
CA TYR A 139 4.49 -13.14 14.99
C TYR A 139 5.35 -11.92 14.67
N ALA A 140 5.20 -10.82 15.42
CA ALA A 140 5.88 -9.55 15.16
C ALA A 140 5.70 -9.04 13.71
N VAL A 141 4.45 -9.07 13.22
CA VAL A 141 4.04 -8.64 11.88
C VAL A 141 2.97 -7.55 11.97
N ASP A 142 3.00 -6.54 11.08
CA ASP A 142 1.92 -5.54 11.01
C ASP A 142 0.66 -6.16 10.36
N PRO A 143 -0.55 -5.97 10.93
CA PRO A 143 -1.79 -6.44 10.30
C PRO A 143 -2.00 -5.98 8.85
N ARG A 144 -1.45 -4.82 8.46
CA ARG A 144 -1.47 -4.33 7.08
C ARG A 144 -0.59 -5.18 6.16
N GLU A 145 0.58 -5.61 6.63
CA GLU A 145 1.46 -6.52 5.88
C GLU A 145 0.82 -7.89 5.73
N LEU A 146 0.18 -8.42 6.77
CA LEU A 146 -0.59 -9.67 6.66
C LEU A 146 -1.70 -9.56 5.62
N ARG A 147 -2.46 -8.45 5.65
CA ARG A 147 -3.52 -8.20 4.67
C ARG A 147 -2.96 -8.13 3.26
N GLN A 148 -1.85 -7.42 3.07
CA GLN A 148 -1.18 -7.29 1.79
C GLN A 148 -0.66 -8.63 1.29
N ASP A 149 -0.02 -9.42 2.16
CA ASP A 149 0.48 -10.75 1.82
C ASP A 149 -0.65 -11.69 1.40
N ALA A 150 -1.73 -11.75 2.17
CA ALA A 150 -2.92 -12.50 1.83
C ALA A 150 -3.53 -12.03 0.49
N PHE A 151 -3.53 -10.71 0.23
CA PHE A 151 -4.03 -10.17 -1.02
C PHE A 151 -3.18 -10.56 -2.22
N ILE A 152 -1.84 -10.43 -2.11
CA ILE A 152 -0.90 -10.74 -3.19
C ILE A 152 -0.91 -12.23 -3.54
N TRP A 153 -1.13 -13.10 -2.56
CA TRP A 153 -1.29 -14.54 -2.76
C TRP A 153 -2.72 -14.99 -3.07
N ASP A 154 -3.66 -14.05 -3.23
CA ASP A 154 -5.10 -14.30 -3.45
C ASP A 154 -5.74 -15.26 -2.42
N ASP A 155 -5.29 -15.15 -1.16
CA ASP A 155 -5.82 -15.91 -0.02
C ASP A 155 -7.04 -15.20 0.57
N LEU A 156 -8.21 -15.43 -0.05
CA LEU A 156 -9.46 -14.79 0.34
C LEU A 156 -9.82 -15.04 1.82
N ASP A 157 -9.57 -16.23 2.34
CA ASP A 157 -9.94 -16.58 3.72
C ASP A 157 -9.14 -15.75 4.74
N VAL A 158 -7.81 -15.73 4.60
CA VAL A 158 -6.98 -14.90 5.48
C VAL A 158 -7.27 -13.42 5.26
N PHE A 159 -7.44 -12.99 4.01
CA PHE A 159 -7.74 -11.60 3.70
C PHE A 159 -8.98 -11.10 4.45
N LEU A 160 -10.09 -11.85 4.38
CA LEU A 160 -11.34 -11.52 5.07
C LEU A 160 -11.16 -11.39 6.59
N LYS A 161 -10.35 -12.27 7.19
CA LYS A 161 -10.04 -12.23 8.63
C LYS A 161 -9.31 -10.96 9.05
N THR A 162 -8.56 -10.29 8.14
CA THR A 162 -7.84 -9.04 8.45
C THR A 162 -8.67 -7.76 8.30
N LEU A 163 -9.87 -7.86 7.73
CA LEU A 163 -10.70 -6.69 7.46
C LEU A 163 -11.40 -6.19 8.74
N PRO A 164 -11.61 -4.88 8.89
CA PRO A 164 -12.41 -4.35 9.98
C PRO A 164 -13.85 -4.86 9.89
N THR A 165 -14.51 -5.01 11.03
CA THR A 165 -15.91 -5.49 11.09
C THR A 165 -16.90 -4.50 10.45
N ALA A 166 -16.54 -3.22 10.35
CA ALA A 166 -17.33 -2.21 9.66
C ALA A 166 -17.29 -2.44 8.14
N SER A 167 -18.45 -2.71 7.54
CA SER A 167 -18.56 -3.09 6.13
C SER A 167 -18.07 -2.03 5.15
N LYS A 168 -18.21 -0.74 5.49
CA LYS A 168 -17.75 0.37 4.64
C LYS A 168 -16.23 0.46 4.60
N ASP A 169 -15.59 0.49 5.76
CA ASP A 169 -14.13 0.60 5.87
C ASP A 169 -13.44 -0.62 5.22
N ALA A 170 -14.00 -1.81 5.42
CA ALA A 170 -13.52 -3.03 4.78
C ALA A 170 -13.58 -2.95 3.25
N ARG A 171 -14.68 -2.39 2.71
CA ARG A 171 -14.87 -2.22 1.26
C ARG A 171 -13.88 -1.20 0.70
N ASP A 172 -13.73 -0.05 1.34
CA ASP A 172 -12.84 1.02 0.87
C ASP A 172 -11.37 0.56 0.86
N ILE A 173 -10.94 -0.14 1.91
CA ILE A 173 -9.61 -0.78 1.99
C ILE A 173 -9.44 -1.78 0.83
N THR A 174 -10.42 -2.65 0.63
CA THR A 174 -10.32 -3.73 -0.37
C THR A 174 -10.27 -3.17 -1.79
N LEU A 175 -11.15 -2.22 -2.12
CA LEU A 175 -11.16 -1.59 -3.44
C LEU A 175 -9.86 -0.83 -3.72
N SER A 176 -9.29 -0.16 -2.71
CA SER A 176 -7.98 0.47 -2.81
C SER A 176 -6.87 -0.54 -3.13
N MET A 177 -6.86 -1.70 -2.45
CA MET A 177 -5.88 -2.76 -2.71
C MET A 177 -6.04 -3.38 -4.10
N ILE A 178 -7.27 -3.63 -4.54
CA ILE A 178 -7.56 -4.12 -5.90
C ILE A 178 -7.11 -3.09 -6.94
N ALA A 179 -7.29 -1.80 -6.68
CA ALA A 179 -6.82 -0.73 -7.56
C ALA A 179 -5.29 -0.62 -7.59
N SER A 180 -4.58 -1.15 -6.59
CA SER A 180 -3.12 -1.13 -6.50
C SER A 180 -2.42 -2.28 -7.22
N VAL A 181 -3.13 -3.24 -7.82
CA VAL A 181 -2.50 -4.37 -8.53
C VAL A 181 -2.79 -4.38 -10.02
N HIS A 182 -1.89 -5.00 -10.77
CA HIS A 182 -2.07 -5.25 -12.19
C HIS A 182 -2.91 -6.53 -12.41
N GLU A 183 -3.90 -6.43 -13.29
CA GLU A 183 -4.80 -7.54 -13.69
C GLU A 183 -5.48 -8.33 -12.54
N PRO A 184 -6.23 -7.67 -11.63
CA PRO A 184 -6.89 -8.37 -10.53
C PRO A 184 -8.09 -9.22 -10.95
N GLU A 185 -8.63 -9.08 -12.16
CA GLU A 185 -9.95 -9.58 -12.55
C GLU A 185 -10.11 -11.12 -12.41
N GLY A 186 -9.01 -11.86 -12.41
CA GLY A 186 -8.97 -13.31 -12.25
C GLY A 186 -8.91 -13.82 -10.80
N THR A 187 -8.79 -12.94 -9.81
CA THR A 187 -8.55 -13.33 -8.41
C THR A 187 -9.84 -13.60 -7.64
N ALA A 188 -9.79 -14.50 -6.67
CA ALA A 188 -10.91 -14.81 -5.78
C ALA A 188 -11.34 -13.57 -4.97
N ILE A 189 -10.38 -12.76 -4.52
CA ILE A 189 -10.65 -11.51 -3.81
C ILE A 189 -11.38 -10.51 -4.71
N TYR A 190 -10.97 -10.36 -5.98
CA TYR A 190 -11.69 -9.51 -6.92
C TYR A 190 -13.13 -9.95 -7.09
N GLN A 191 -13.34 -11.23 -7.40
CA GLN A 191 -14.67 -11.80 -7.67
C GLN A 191 -15.60 -11.71 -6.45
N HIS A 192 -15.03 -11.78 -5.24
CA HIS A 192 -15.80 -11.64 -4.00
C HIS A 192 -16.33 -10.21 -3.81
N PHE A 193 -15.49 -9.19 -4.07
CA PHE A 193 -15.80 -7.79 -3.73
C PHE A 193 -16.33 -6.94 -4.88
N VAL A 194 -16.04 -7.32 -6.13
CA VAL A 194 -16.41 -6.58 -7.35
C VAL A 194 -17.42 -7.41 -8.14
N ASN A 195 -18.69 -7.26 -7.81
CA ASN A 195 -19.78 -8.05 -8.40
C ASN A 195 -20.94 -7.20 -8.96
N THR A 196 -20.91 -5.88 -8.76
CA THR A 196 -21.90 -4.95 -9.32
C THR A 196 -21.25 -3.87 -10.20
N GLN A 197 -22.06 -3.23 -11.05
CA GLN A 197 -21.61 -2.06 -11.81
C GLN A 197 -21.18 -0.89 -10.90
N LYS A 198 -21.78 -0.75 -9.72
CA LYS A 198 -21.37 0.26 -8.74
C LYS A 198 -19.95 -0.01 -8.22
N ASP A 199 -19.58 -1.27 -8.06
CA ASP A 199 -18.24 -1.66 -7.60
C ASP A 199 -17.19 -1.45 -8.66
N GLU A 200 -17.52 -1.78 -9.90
CA GLU A 200 -16.70 -1.45 -11.06
C GLU A 200 -16.43 0.05 -11.17
N ALA A 201 -17.45 0.88 -10.92
CA ALA A 201 -17.30 2.34 -10.92
C ALA A 201 -16.41 2.82 -9.75
N ASN A 202 -16.62 2.31 -8.53
CA ASN A 202 -15.79 2.66 -7.38
C ASN A 202 -14.34 2.19 -7.53
N LEU A 203 -14.14 0.99 -8.07
CA LEU A 203 -12.82 0.47 -8.39
C LEU A 203 -12.12 1.35 -9.43
N PHE A 204 -12.84 1.79 -10.46
CA PHE A 204 -12.29 2.69 -11.46
C PHE A 204 -11.83 4.01 -10.84
N ARG A 205 -12.63 4.61 -9.94
CA ARG A 205 -12.21 5.80 -9.17
C ARG A 205 -10.94 5.55 -8.36
N ALA A 206 -10.87 4.42 -7.64
CA ALA A 206 -9.70 4.05 -6.86
C ALA A 206 -8.46 3.85 -7.75
N LYS A 207 -8.61 3.23 -8.94
CA LYS A 207 -7.51 3.07 -9.92
C LYS A 207 -6.96 4.42 -10.37
N ILE A 208 -7.83 5.39 -10.68
CA ILE A 208 -7.43 6.74 -11.10
C ILE A 208 -6.73 7.49 -9.95
N TYR A 209 -7.25 7.39 -8.73
CA TYR A 209 -6.62 7.95 -7.53
C TYR A 209 -5.22 7.36 -7.27
N ASN A 210 -5.09 6.03 -7.30
CA ASN A 210 -3.81 5.35 -7.09
C ASN A 210 -2.79 5.71 -8.18
N LEU A 211 -3.21 5.86 -9.42
CA LEU A 211 -2.34 6.30 -10.52
C LEU A 211 -1.78 7.70 -10.29
N ARG A 212 -2.61 8.64 -9.81
CA ARG A 212 -2.14 9.96 -9.41
C ARG A 212 -1.04 9.85 -8.37
N HIS A 213 -1.25 9.07 -7.29
CA HIS A 213 -0.23 8.88 -6.25
C HIS A 213 1.05 8.18 -6.73
N ARG A 214 0.95 7.26 -7.70
CA ARG A 214 2.14 6.67 -8.35
C ARG A 214 2.93 7.71 -9.14
N LEU A 215 2.26 8.61 -9.84
CA LEU A 215 2.92 9.70 -10.58
C LEU A 215 3.63 10.68 -9.64
N LEU A 216 3.04 10.96 -8.47
CA LEU A 216 3.66 11.80 -7.45
C LEU A 216 4.98 11.22 -6.93
N GLY A 217 5.15 9.89 -6.94
CA GLY A 217 6.31 9.23 -6.34
C GLY A 217 6.19 9.06 -4.82
N ASP A 218 5.01 9.30 -4.25
CA ASP A 218 4.75 9.26 -2.80
C ASP A 218 4.79 7.86 -2.19
N TYR A 219 4.55 6.82 -2.99
CA TYR A 219 4.32 5.47 -2.50
C TYR A 219 5.12 4.45 -3.32
N THR A 220 6.38 4.24 -2.95
CA THR A 220 7.22 3.19 -3.55
C THR A 220 6.92 1.79 -3.01
N ARG A 221 6.10 1.66 -1.97
CA ARG A 221 5.83 0.38 -1.30
C ARG A 221 4.38 -0.12 -1.40
N ASP A 222 3.43 0.77 -1.71
CA ASP A 222 2.00 0.49 -1.52
C ASP A 222 1.14 0.44 -2.79
N ILE A 223 1.74 0.61 -3.98
CA ILE A 223 0.98 0.65 -5.22
C ILE A 223 1.77 0.03 -6.37
N GLY A 224 1.08 -0.78 -7.17
CA GLY A 224 1.57 -1.41 -8.37
C GLY A 224 2.21 -2.76 -8.08
N TRP A 225 1.55 -3.66 -7.38
CA TRP A 225 2.08 -5.01 -7.15
C TRP A 225 1.60 -6.01 -8.21
N ILE A 226 2.36 -7.10 -8.33
CA ILE A 226 1.97 -8.27 -9.12
C ILE A 226 1.36 -9.30 -8.18
N ILE A 227 0.21 -9.85 -8.54
CA ILE A 227 -0.37 -11.01 -7.86
C ILE A 227 0.56 -12.20 -8.06
N GLU A 228 1.05 -12.77 -6.96
CA GLU A 228 1.98 -13.90 -6.99
C GLU A 228 1.23 -15.18 -7.38
N ARG A 229 1.85 -16.00 -8.23
CA ARG A 229 1.28 -17.26 -8.73
C ARG A 229 2.32 -18.37 -8.66
N GLY A 230 1.87 -19.59 -8.36
CA GLY A 230 2.71 -20.78 -8.35
C GLY A 230 2.95 -21.31 -6.93
N GLU A 231 4.11 -21.94 -6.73
CA GLU A 231 4.49 -22.47 -5.42
C GLU A 231 4.70 -21.33 -4.43
N LYS A 232 3.98 -21.41 -3.31
CA LYS A 232 4.05 -20.39 -2.27
C LYS A 232 5.38 -20.48 -1.53
N PHE A 233 6.05 -19.33 -1.39
CA PHE A 233 7.23 -19.18 -0.55
C PHE A 233 6.95 -18.20 0.59
N ALA A 234 7.78 -18.23 1.63
CA ALA A 234 7.62 -17.36 2.78
C ALA A 234 7.94 -15.90 2.40
N THR A 235 6.89 -15.11 2.16
CA THR A 235 6.95 -13.66 1.88
C THR A 235 6.73 -12.81 3.13
N LEU A 236 6.01 -13.35 4.13
CA LEU A 236 5.74 -12.70 5.40
C LEU A 236 6.64 -13.27 6.50
N ILE A 237 7.72 -12.55 6.82
CA ILE A 237 8.75 -12.98 7.77
C ILE A 237 8.68 -12.07 9.02
N PRO A 238 8.76 -12.62 10.25
CA PRO A 238 8.75 -11.82 11.47
C PRO A 238 9.77 -10.67 11.46
N GLY A 239 9.30 -9.46 11.78
CA GLY A 239 10.11 -8.25 11.88
C GLY A 239 10.74 -7.75 10.57
N LYS A 240 10.32 -8.26 9.41
CA LYS A 240 10.71 -7.76 8.09
C LYS A 240 9.49 -7.29 7.32
N PHE A 241 9.67 -6.21 6.55
CA PHE A 241 8.69 -5.82 5.55
C PHE A 241 8.59 -6.92 4.49
N ALA A 242 7.38 -7.24 4.07
CA ALA A 242 7.17 -8.14 2.94
C ALA A 242 7.70 -7.49 1.66
N GLU A 243 8.55 -8.21 0.93
CA GLU A 243 9.13 -7.75 -0.33
C GLU A 243 8.36 -8.37 -1.50
N PHE A 244 7.43 -7.61 -2.07
CA PHE A 244 6.66 -8.04 -3.25
C PHE A 244 7.22 -7.45 -4.54
N ARG A 245 6.99 -8.15 -5.65
CA ARG A 245 7.34 -7.63 -6.98
C ARG A 245 6.43 -6.47 -7.35
N ALA A 246 7.06 -5.33 -7.67
CA ALA A 246 6.37 -4.16 -8.19
C ALA A 246 6.32 -4.18 -9.73
N VAL A 247 5.18 -3.77 -10.27
CA VAL A 247 4.93 -3.47 -11.68
C VAL A 247 5.59 -2.12 -11.98
N PRO A 248 6.29 -1.98 -13.11
CA PRO A 248 6.72 -0.68 -13.61
C PRO A 248 5.55 0.33 -13.73
N LEU A 249 5.85 1.62 -13.95
CA LEU A 249 4.81 2.63 -14.07
C LEU A 249 4.05 2.50 -15.41
N GLU A 250 4.72 2.04 -16.46
CA GLU A 250 4.21 1.97 -17.82
C GLU A 250 2.97 1.06 -17.96
N PRO A 251 2.96 -0.18 -17.43
CA PRO A 251 1.75 -1.02 -17.45
C PRO A 251 0.60 -0.43 -16.61
N ALA A 252 0.88 0.45 -15.65
CA ALA A 252 -0.16 1.10 -14.86
C ALA A 252 -0.99 2.09 -15.69
N LEU A 253 -0.35 2.74 -16.68
CA LEU A 253 -1.00 3.69 -17.58
C LEU A 253 -1.93 3.03 -18.59
N GLU A 254 -1.93 1.70 -18.70
CA GLU A 254 -2.83 0.96 -19.60
C GLU A 254 -4.31 1.22 -19.33
N VAL A 255 -4.68 1.67 -18.12
CA VAL A 255 -6.07 2.04 -17.82
C VAL A 255 -6.61 3.10 -18.80
N PHE A 256 -5.74 4.02 -19.25
CA PHE A 256 -6.06 5.10 -20.17
C PHE A 256 -6.25 4.60 -21.61
N ASN A 257 -5.63 3.47 -21.94
CA ASN A 257 -5.68 2.86 -23.26
C ASN A 257 -6.86 1.87 -23.39
N LYS A 258 -7.56 1.55 -22.29
CA LYS A 258 -8.72 0.64 -22.35
C LYS A 258 -9.85 1.29 -23.15
N PRO A 259 -10.50 0.57 -24.10
CA PRO A 259 -11.61 1.12 -24.88
C PRO A 259 -12.77 1.66 -24.02
N SER A 260 -12.98 1.09 -22.83
CA SER A 260 -14.01 1.52 -21.89
C SER A 260 -13.65 2.76 -21.07
N PHE A 261 -12.45 3.34 -21.23
CA PHE A 261 -11.98 4.45 -20.41
C PHE A 261 -12.90 5.66 -20.53
N ALA A 262 -13.22 6.07 -21.77
CA ALA A 262 -14.11 7.20 -22.02
C ALA A 262 -15.49 7.00 -21.38
N ASP A 263 -16.11 5.83 -21.59
CA ASP A 263 -17.43 5.52 -21.01
C ASP A 263 -17.42 5.55 -19.47
N LYS A 264 -16.37 4.98 -18.85
CA LYS A 264 -16.22 4.97 -17.38
C LYS A 264 -15.91 6.36 -16.83
N LEU A 265 -15.18 7.18 -17.58
CA LEU A 265 -14.89 8.58 -17.23
C LEU A 265 -16.17 9.44 -17.22
N HIS A 266 -17.03 9.30 -18.23
CA HIS A 266 -18.25 10.09 -18.34
C HIS A 266 -19.31 9.77 -17.27
N GLN A 267 -19.23 8.59 -16.65
CA GLN A 267 -20.12 8.23 -15.55
C GLN A 267 -19.87 9.08 -14.30
N ASP A 268 -18.67 9.65 -14.14
CA ASP A 268 -18.32 10.46 -12.97
C ASP A 268 -17.17 11.45 -13.25
N ILE A 269 -17.36 12.27 -14.27
CA ILE A 269 -16.34 13.16 -14.79
C ILE A 269 -15.78 14.13 -13.74
N GLU A 270 -16.65 14.72 -12.91
CA GLU A 270 -16.24 15.73 -11.94
C GLU A 270 -15.30 15.15 -10.87
N HIS A 271 -15.69 14.04 -10.23
CA HIS A 271 -14.85 13.44 -9.20
C HIS A 271 -13.56 12.87 -9.78
N LEU A 272 -13.58 12.29 -10.99
CA LEU A 272 -12.40 11.73 -11.60
C LEU A 272 -11.38 12.80 -12.00
N ILE A 273 -11.86 13.93 -12.53
CA ILE A 273 -11.01 15.09 -12.80
C ILE A 273 -10.42 15.64 -11.50
N LYS A 274 -11.25 15.83 -10.45
CA LYS A 274 -10.75 16.30 -9.16
C LYS A 274 -9.75 15.32 -8.56
N ASN A 275 -10.02 14.02 -8.55
CA ASN A 275 -9.11 13.02 -7.98
C ASN A 275 -7.76 12.95 -8.69
N PHE A 276 -7.75 13.05 -10.02
CA PHE A 276 -6.51 12.94 -10.78
C PHE A 276 -5.74 14.26 -10.85
N PHE A 277 -6.43 15.36 -11.14
CA PHE A 277 -5.83 16.66 -11.42
C PHE A 277 -5.87 17.62 -10.23
N HIS A 278 -6.26 17.18 -9.02
CA HIS A 278 -6.25 18.07 -7.85
C HIS A 278 -4.85 18.68 -7.66
N ARG A 279 -4.85 20.01 -7.53
CA ARG A 279 -3.64 20.79 -7.26
C ARG A 279 -3.14 20.51 -5.85
N THR A 280 -1.90 20.07 -5.78
CA THR A 280 -1.13 19.82 -4.55
C THR A 280 0.19 20.58 -4.65
N ASP A 281 0.80 20.97 -3.53
CA ASP A 281 2.12 21.64 -3.52
C ASP A 281 3.28 20.75 -4.04
N GLU A 282 2.97 19.50 -4.40
CA GLU A 282 3.90 18.49 -4.86
C GLU A 282 3.34 17.75 -6.08
N ALA A 283 2.74 18.45 -7.07
CA ALA A 283 2.03 17.79 -8.16
C ALA A 283 2.88 16.80 -8.99
N LEU A 284 4.22 16.87 -8.90
CA LEU A 284 5.17 15.83 -9.32
C LEU A 284 6.41 15.86 -8.40
N ARG A 285 6.63 14.88 -7.51
CA ARG A 285 7.93 14.83 -6.78
C ARG A 285 9.07 14.28 -7.66
N ASN A 286 8.73 13.48 -8.67
CA ASN A 286 9.68 12.98 -9.65
C ASN A 286 9.41 13.59 -11.02
N THR A 287 10.23 14.56 -11.43
CA THR A 287 10.10 15.25 -12.73
C THR A 287 10.27 14.30 -13.92
N ALA A 288 10.92 13.15 -13.75
CA ALA A 288 10.99 12.12 -14.79
C ALA A 288 9.60 11.55 -15.17
N ASN A 289 8.59 11.74 -14.30
CA ASN A 289 7.21 11.31 -14.53
C ASN A 289 6.37 12.33 -15.34
N ALA A 290 6.94 13.48 -15.72
CA ALA A 290 6.20 14.53 -16.45
C ALA A 290 5.61 14.01 -17.78
N ASN A 291 6.36 13.20 -18.53
CA ASN A 291 5.87 12.60 -19.77
C ASN A 291 4.64 11.69 -19.53
N GLN A 292 4.58 11.02 -18.38
CA GLN A 292 3.47 10.15 -18.00
C GLN A 292 2.24 10.97 -17.59
N ALA A 293 2.44 12.13 -16.94
CA ALA A 293 1.37 13.09 -16.69
C ALA A 293 0.78 13.64 -18.01
N ASP A 294 1.62 13.92 -19.01
CA ASP A 294 1.17 14.34 -20.35
C ASP A 294 0.36 13.24 -21.06
N ILE A 295 0.77 11.97 -20.92
CA ILE A 295 0.01 10.83 -21.48
C ILE A 295 -1.38 10.74 -20.83
N ALA A 296 -1.45 10.82 -19.50
CA ALA A 296 -2.71 10.79 -18.78
C ALA A 296 -3.60 11.99 -19.16
N SER A 297 -3.03 13.19 -19.22
CA SER A 297 -3.73 14.42 -19.64
C SER A 297 -4.34 14.28 -21.02
N ARG A 298 -3.58 13.76 -22.00
CA ARG A 298 -4.09 13.47 -23.35
C ARG A 298 -5.23 12.47 -23.33
N ALA A 299 -5.13 11.39 -22.56
CA ALA A 299 -6.19 10.39 -22.49
C ALA A 299 -7.53 10.96 -21.99
N PHE A 300 -7.52 11.83 -20.97
CA PHE A 300 -8.73 12.53 -20.54
C PHE A 300 -9.31 13.41 -21.65
N MET A 301 -8.46 14.15 -22.37
CA MET A 301 -8.90 15.03 -23.44
C MET A 301 -9.40 14.26 -24.68
N ASP A 302 -8.74 13.17 -25.05
CA ASP A 302 -9.14 12.26 -26.13
C ASP A 302 -10.45 11.54 -25.81
N ALA A 303 -10.72 11.29 -24.52
CA ALA A 303 -11.99 10.78 -24.07
C ALA A 303 -13.14 11.80 -24.22
N GLY A 304 -12.85 13.08 -24.41
CA GLY A 304 -13.86 14.14 -24.61
C GLY A 304 -13.94 15.19 -23.50
N VAL A 305 -13.04 15.15 -22.51
CA VAL A 305 -12.96 16.18 -21.47
C VAL A 305 -12.27 17.42 -22.04
N SER A 306 -12.94 18.58 -22.00
CA SER A 306 -12.30 19.82 -22.45
C SER A 306 -11.21 20.26 -21.46
N PRO A 307 -10.12 20.86 -21.94
CA PRO A 307 -9.06 21.37 -21.06
C PRO A 307 -9.59 22.47 -20.13
N GLU A 308 -10.57 23.26 -20.58
CA GLU A 308 -11.28 24.24 -19.76
C GLU A 308 -11.95 23.63 -18.53
N THR A 309 -12.58 22.46 -18.69
CA THR A 309 -13.22 21.74 -17.59
C THR A 309 -12.19 21.24 -16.58
N ILE A 310 -11.04 20.73 -17.04
CA ILE A 310 -9.96 20.29 -16.15
C ILE A 310 -9.43 21.48 -15.31
N ILE A 311 -9.14 22.61 -15.96
CA ILE A 311 -8.65 23.81 -15.26
C ILE A 311 -9.71 24.33 -14.27
N THR A 312 -10.97 24.41 -14.69
CA THR A 312 -12.08 24.90 -13.87
C THR A 312 -12.26 24.04 -12.61
N LEU A 313 -12.36 22.71 -12.77
CA LEU A 313 -12.70 21.80 -11.69
C LEU A 313 -11.52 21.47 -10.77
N ALA A 314 -10.30 21.35 -11.31
CA ALA A 314 -9.18 20.78 -10.58
C ALA A 314 -8.12 21.82 -10.17
N VAL A 315 -7.78 22.74 -11.07
CA VAL A 315 -6.78 23.80 -10.80
C VAL A 315 -7.39 24.91 -9.95
N LEU A 316 -8.59 25.37 -10.35
CA LEU A 316 -9.33 26.43 -9.65
C LEU A 316 -10.29 25.91 -8.59
N ASN A 317 -10.44 24.59 -8.47
CA ASN A 317 -11.31 23.91 -7.50
C ASN A 317 -12.76 24.44 -7.52
N ARG A 318 -13.31 24.71 -8.70
CA ARG A 318 -14.71 25.15 -8.87
C ARG A 318 -15.67 23.97 -8.93
N SER A 319 -16.96 24.25 -8.81
CA SER A 319 -18.02 23.28 -9.02
C SER A 319 -18.33 23.12 -10.51
N ALA A 320 -18.95 22.00 -10.90
CA ALA A 320 -19.38 21.79 -12.28
C ALA A 320 -20.51 22.74 -12.73
N GLU A 321 -21.20 23.38 -11.78
CA GLU A 321 -22.23 24.37 -12.04
C GLU A 321 -21.64 25.77 -12.34
N ASP A 322 -20.37 25.99 -11.97
CA ASP A 322 -19.70 27.26 -12.21
C ASP A 322 -19.37 27.45 -13.69
N PRO A 323 -19.37 28.69 -14.21
CA PRO A 323 -18.96 28.95 -15.57
C PRO A 323 -17.49 28.57 -15.76
N VAL A 324 -17.21 28.01 -16.94
CA VAL A 324 -15.86 27.66 -17.37
C VAL A 324 -14.92 28.86 -17.28
N VAL A 325 -13.68 28.58 -16.92
CA VAL A 325 -12.65 29.59 -16.74
C VAL A 325 -12.32 30.30 -18.06
N GLY A 326 -12.22 31.63 -18.00
CA GLY A 326 -11.72 32.44 -19.10
C GLY A 326 -10.19 32.52 -19.12
N LEU A 327 -9.64 32.75 -20.31
CA LEU A 327 -8.20 32.78 -20.59
C LEU A 327 -7.35 33.60 -19.59
N PRO A 328 -7.73 34.83 -19.16
CA PRO A 328 -6.91 35.60 -18.23
C PRO A 328 -6.70 34.91 -16.88
N LEU A 329 -7.76 34.30 -16.35
CA LEU A 329 -7.71 33.67 -15.04
C LEU A 329 -6.95 32.34 -15.12
N ALA A 330 -7.21 31.54 -16.15
CA ALA A 330 -6.49 30.29 -16.39
C ALA A 330 -4.98 30.54 -16.48
N MET A 331 -4.55 31.52 -17.30
CA MET A 331 -3.14 31.87 -17.46
C MET A 331 -2.52 32.46 -16.19
N GLY A 332 -3.29 33.27 -15.45
CA GLY A 332 -2.86 33.80 -14.16
C GLY A 332 -2.52 32.69 -13.17
N GLU A 333 -3.36 31.65 -13.07
CA GLU A 333 -3.10 30.51 -12.19
C GLU A 333 -1.90 29.68 -12.62
N TYR A 334 -1.78 29.36 -13.90
CA TYR A 334 -0.64 28.58 -14.40
C TYR A 334 0.69 29.32 -14.19
N ALA A 335 0.70 30.63 -14.42
CA ALA A 335 1.89 31.44 -14.16
C ALA A 335 2.25 31.52 -12.67
N ALA A 336 1.28 31.37 -11.77
CA ALA A 336 1.48 31.36 -10.32
C ALA A 336 1.90 29.99 -9.77
N MET A 337 1.81 28.92 -10.57
CA MET A 337 2.29 27.59 -10.20
C MET A 337 3.82 27.53 -10.14
N GLY A 338 4.36 26.67 -9.26
CA GLY A 338 5.77 26.31 -9.30
C GLY A 338 6.11 25.54 -10.59
N HIS A 339 7.39 25.49 -10.96
CA HIS A 339 7.82 24.79 -12.19
C HIS A 339 7.36 23.33 -12.26
N ILE A 340 7.38 22.64 -11.14
CA ILE A 340 6.94 21.24 -11.02
C ILE A 340 5.45 21.09 -11.37
N ASP A 341 4.61 21.97 -10.85
CA ASP A 341 3.18 21.95 -11.13
C ASP A 341 2.90 22.37 -12.58
N GLN A 342 3.65 23.35 -13.10
CA GLN A 342 3.57 23.74 -14.51
C GLN A 342 3.85 22.54 -15.43
N ASP A 343 4.88 21.74 -15.14
CA ASP A 343 5.19 20.54 -15.91
C ASP A 343 4.05 19.51 -15.87
N PHE A 344 3.38 19.34 -14.73
CA PHE A 344 2.24 18.42 -14.61
C PHE A 344 1.03 18.84 -15.46
N TYR A 345 0.72 20.14 -15.49
CA TYR A 345 -0.44 20.67 -16.21
C TYR A 345 -0.12 21.17 -17.63
N ALA A 346 1.13 21.07 -18.08
CA ALA A 346 1.61 21.67 -19.32
C ALA A 346 0.76 21.25 -20.54
N GLU A 347 0.44 19.96 -20.66
CA GLU A 347 -0.34 19.45 -21.78
C GLU A 347 -1.81 19.93 -21.77
N VAL A 348 -2.43 20.02 -20.59
CA VAL A 348 -3.79 20.58 -20.45
C VAL A 348 -3.81 22.04 -20.93
N TYR A 349 -2.84 22.84 -20.49
CA TYR A 349 -2.76 24.24 -20.87
C TYR A 349 -2.32 24.46 -22.31
N ARG A 350 -1.47 23.60 -22.86
CA ARG A 350 -1.09 23.62 -24.28
C ARG A 350 -2.31 23.38 -25.17
N ARG A 351 -3.15 22.39 -24.82
CA ARG A 351 -4.40 22.12 -25.53
C ARG A 351 -5.40 23.26 -25.38
N TYR A 352 -5.52 23.83 -24.18
CA TYR A 352 -6.38 24.99 -23.93
C TYR A 352 -6.00 26.19 -24.80
N LEU A 353 -4.71 26.51 -24.90
CA LEU A 353 -4.23 27.65 -25.67
C LEU A 353 -4.34 27.44 -27.19
N ALA A 354 -4.47 26.20 -27.66
CA ALA A 354 -4.64 25.89 -29.08
C ALA A 354 -5.94 26.46 -29.66
N ASP A 355 -6.94 26.73 -28.82
CA ASP A 355 -8.22 27.31 -29.22
C ASP A 355 -8.18 28.85 -29.35
N PHE A 356 -7.04 29.48 -29.05
CA PHE A 356 -6.86 30.93 -29.08
C PHE A 356 -5.78 31.35 -30.08
N THR A 357 -6.01 32.48 -30.74
CA THR A 357 -4.99 33.11 -31.57
C THR A 357 -3.90 33.77 -30.71
N PRO A 358 -2.66 33.93 -31.21
CA PRO A 358 -1.60 34.62 -30.48
C PRO A 358 -2.00 36.02 -30.02
N ALA A 359 -2.74 36.77 -30.85
CA ALA A 359 -3.25 38.09 -30.50
C ALA A 359 -4.22 38.06 -29.31
N GLN A 360 -5.11 37.07 -29.25
CA GLN A 360 -6.02 36.88 -28.11
C GLN A 360 -5.26 36.52 -26.83
N ILE A 361 -4.23 35.68 -26.94
CA ILE A 361 -3.37 35.32 -25.81
C ILE A 361 -2.63 36.56 -25.29
N ILE A 362 -2.00 37.33 -26.17
CA ILE A 362 -1.28 38.56 -25.83
C ILE A 362 -2.19 39.58 -25.13
N ASP A 363 -3.41 39.80 -25.64
CA ASP A 363 -4.40 40.72 -25.05
C ASP A 363 -4.80 40.32 -23.61
N LYS A 364 -4.68 39.02 -23.27
CA LYS A 364 -5.06 38.49 -21.95
C LYS A 364 -3.88 38.24 -21.01
N CYS A 365 -2.63 38.35 -21.48
CA CYS A 365 -1.44 38.32 -20.64
C CYS A 365 -1.22 39.68 -19.98
N PHE A 366 -1.32 39.74 -18.65
CA PHE A 366 -1.26 41.00 -17.89
C PHE A 366 -0.02 41.13 -16.98
N ARG A 367 0.83 40.10 -16.92
CA ARG A 367 2.08 40.10 -16.14
C ARG A 367 3.22 39.40 -16.88
N GLU A 368 4.46 39.72 -16.51
CA GLU A 368 5.68 39.11 -17.06
C GLU A 368 5.61 37.57 -17.07
N GLU A 369 5.15 36.99 -15.95
CA GLU A 369 5.08 35.56 -15.75
C GLU A 369 4.04 34.89 -16.67
N THR A 370 2.93 35.59 -16.95
CA THR A 370 1.89 35.09 -17.87
C THR A 370 2.36 35.09 -19.33
N PHE A 371 3.17 36.08 -19.73
CA PHE A 371 3.84 36.08 -21.04
C PHE A 371 4.86 34.94 -21.14
N GLN A 372 5.70 34.76 -20.12
CA GLN A 372 6.69 33.70 -20.08
C GLN A 372 6.04 32.31 -20.18
N ALA A 373 4.98 32.06 -19.40
CA ALA A 373 4.23 30.82 -19.43
C ALA A 373 3.58 30.56 -20.79
N ALA A 374 2.89 31.57 -21.36
CA ALA A 374 2.25 31.45 -22.67
C ALA A 374 3.27 31.12 -23.77
N TYR A 375 4.44 31.76 -23.75
CA TYR A 375 5.52 31.45 -24.67
C TYR A 375 6.02 30.01 -24.51
N LYS A 376 6.30 29.57 -23.27
CA LYS A 376 6.78 28.20 -23.00
C LYS A 376 5.81 27.13 -23.49
N LEU A 377 4.50 27.37 -23.35
CA LEU A 377 3.46 26.42 -23.76
C LEU A 377 3.26 26.36 -25.27
N THR A 378 3.36 27.50 -25.96
CA THR A 378 3.01 27.63 -27.38
C THR A 378 4.21 27.63 -28.34
N GLY A 379 5.40 27.98 -27.85
CA GLY A 379 6.58 28.26 -28.67
C GLY A 379 6.43 29.46 -29.63
N ASN A 380 5.39 30.30 -29.45
CA ASN A 380 5.05 31.32 -30.43
C ASN A 380 5.86 32.61 -30.22
N LYS A 381 6.69 32.96 -31.22
CA LYS A 381 7.57 34.13 -31.19
C LYS A 381 6.84 35.48 -31.17
N GLU A 382 5.59 35.55 -31.62
CA GLU A 382 4.79 36.77 -31.57
C GLU A 382 4.49 37.17 -30.12
N ILE A 383 4.24 36.19 -29.24
CA ILE A 383 4.03 36.39 -27.80
C ILE A 383 5.31 36.97 -27.17
N LEU A 384 6.47 36.43 -27.56
CA LEU A 384 7.79 36.91 -27.11
C LEU A 384 8.16 38.30 -27.65
N ALA A 385 7.66 38.64 -28.84
CA ALA A 385 7.86 39.97 -29.42
C ALA A 385 7.05 41.04 -28.67
N ALA A 386 5.85 40.67 -28.19
CA ALA A 386 4.95 41.56 -27.45
C ALA A 386 5.35 41.76 -25.98
N CYS A 387 6.17 40.88 -25.39
CA CYS A 387 6.61 41.01 -24.00
C CYS A 387 7.74 42.04 -23.82
N ASN A 388 8.02 42.40 -22.58
CA ASN A 388 9.12 43.29 -22.24
C ASN A 388 10.51 42.60 -22.36
N GLY A 389 11.58 43.41 -22.30
CA GLY A 389 12.95 42.93 -22.48
C GLY A 389 13.38 41.87 -21.46
N ARG A 390 12.95 42.00 -20.19
CA ARG A 390 13.32 41.04 -19.14
C ARG A 390 12.74 39.65 -19.38
N VAL A 391 11.46 39.56 -19.76
CA VAL A 391 10.82 38.28 -20.12
C VAL A 391 11.51 37.69 -21.34
N ARG A 392 11.85 38.52 -22.32
CA ARG A 392 12.54 38.09 -23.53
C ARG A 392 13.90 37.48 -23.24
N ASP A 393 14.71 38.17 -22.43
CA ASP A 393 16.03 37.69 -22.02
C ASP A 393 15.94 36.39 -21.20
N THR A 394 14.94 36.30 -20.32
CA THR A 394 14.70 35.09 -19.51
C THR A 394 14.30 33.90 -20.38
N CYS A 395 13.39 34.08 -21.34
CA CYS A 395 12.99 33.02 -22.27
C CYS A 395 14.15 32.59 -23.18
N PHE A 396 14.91 33.53 -23.74
CA PHE A 396 16.09 33.20 -24.54
C PHE A 396 17.17 32.49 -23.75
N GLY A 397 17.42 32.89 -22.50
CA GLY A 397 18.32 32.18 -21.60
C GLY A 397 17.90 30.72 -21.44
N ASN A 398 16.64 30.48 -21.10
CA ASN A 398 16.10 29.12 -20.96
C ASN A 398 16.17 28.30 -22.25
N ASP A 399 15.81 28.87 -23.41
CA ASP A 399 15.86 28.19 -24.70
C ASP A 399 17.30 27.81 -25.11
N LEU A 400 18.29 28.55 -24.62
CA LEU A 400 19.72 28.28 -24.82
C LEU A 400 20.33 27.40 -23.72
N GLY A 401 19.57 27.03 -22.69
CA GLY A 401 20.03 26.25 -21.54
C GLY A 401 21.00 27.01 -20.61
N LEU A 402 20.88 28.34 -20.56
CA LEU A 402 21.75 29.26 -19.81
C LEU A 402 21.26 29.57 -18.40
#